data_AF-A0A7K3RUU0-F1
#
_entry.id   AF-A0A7K3RUU0-F1
#
_cell.length_a   1.000
_cell.length_b   1.000
_cell.length_c   1.000
_cell.angle_alpha   90.00
_cell.angle_beta   90.00
_cell.angle_gamma   90.00
#
_symmetry.space_group_name_H-M   'P 1'
#
loop_
_entity.id
_entity.type
_entity.pdbx_description
1 polymer ?
#
loop_
_entity_poly.entity_id
_entity_poly.type
_entity_poly.pdbx_seq_one_letter_code
_entity_poly.pdbx_strand_id
1 'polypeptide(L)'
;LTVVTHALPVAARLADHPGIALHLVGGRVRHRTRAAVDAWALGSYAEINADVVFLATNGFCPERGLTTPDLAEAAVKRAVIRAARRVVLLADSGKFGQEHFARFGDLTDVDLLITDTGLSPDDARSIESRGTEVVRA
;
A
#
# COMPACT_ATOMS: atom_id res chain seq x y z
N LEU A 1 -1.59 11.27 17.11
CA LEU A 1 -1.63 10.30 15.98
C LEU A 1 -0.29 9.56 15.96
N THR A 2 -0.29 8.24 15.84
CA THR A 2 0.93 7.46 15.66
C THR A 2 1.07 7.09 14.19
N VAL A 3 2.23 7.33 13.60
CA VAL A 3 2.52 6.98 12.20
C VAL A 3 3.70 6.02 12.16
N VAL A 4 3.52 4.90 11.47
CA VAL A 4 4.60 3.96 11.17
C VAL A 4 4.86 3.98 9.67
N THR A 5 6.11 4.15 9.26
CA THR A 5 6.48 4.10 7.84
C THR A 5 7.85 3.48 7.65
N HIS A 6 8.02 2.74 6.55
CA HIS A 6 9.33 2.27 6.08
C HIS A 6 9.88 3.18 4.96
N ALA A 7 9.17 4.24 4.56
CA ALA A 7 9.59 5.14 3.50
C ALA A 7 10.30 6.38 4.07
N LEU A 8 11.60 6.54 3.77
CA LEU A 8 12.38 7.68 4.23
C LEU A 8 11.80 9.04 3.82
N PRO A 9 11.27 9.24 2.59
CA PRO A 9 10.68 10.52 2.21
C PRO A 9 9.46 10.88 3.06
N VAL A 10 8.65 9.88 3.45
CA VAL A 10 7.48 10.08 4.32
C VAL A 10 7.94 10.42 5.73
N ALA A 11 8.89 9.64 6.28
CA ALA A 11 9.43 9.89 7.60
C ALA A 11 10.05 11.29 7.71
N ALA A 12 10.86 11.70 6.73
CA ALA A 12 11.49 13.02 6.70
C ALA A 12 10.46 14.15 6.69
N ARG A 13 9.30 13.96 6.03
CA ARG A 13 8.26 14.99 5.98
C ARG A 13 7.46 15.12 7.27
N LEU A 14 7.38 14.04 8.05
CA LEU A 14 6.61 13.97 9.29
C LEU A 14 7.46 14.16 10.56
N ALA A 15 8.79 14.08 10.46
CA ALA A 15 9.70 14.08 11.60
C ALA A 15 9.53 15.28 12.53
N ASP A 16 9.29 16.47 11.96
CA ASP A 16 9.16 17.71 12.72
C ASP A 16 7.70 18.07 13.06
N HIS A 17 6.74 17.17 12.77
CA HIS A 17 5.33 17.45 13.00
C HIS A 17 4.94 17.18 14.48
N PRO A 18 4.65 18.21 15.29
CA PRO A 18 4.56 18.07 16.75
C PRO A 18 3.41 17.19 17.25
N GLY A 19 2.39 16.94 16.42
CA GLY A 19 1.24 16.07 16.75
C GLY A 19 1.40 14.59 16.37
N ILE A 20 2.56 14.19 15.82
CA ILE A 20 2.79 12.84 15.28
C ILE A 20 3.86 12.13 16.10
N ALA A 21 3.50 10.98 16.70
CA ALA A 21 4.47 10.01 17.19
C ALA A 21 4.93 9.16 16.00
N LEU A 22 6.14 9.43 15.49
CA LEU A 22 6.66 8.80 14.28
C LEU A 22 7.56 7.60 14.62
N HIS A 23 7.23 6.44 14.06
CA HIS A 23 8.09 5.25 14.05
C HIS A 23 8.59 4.99 12.63
N LEU A 24 9.92 4.99 12.47
CA LEU A 24 10.57 4.62 11.22
C LEU A 24 10.97 3.14 11.26
N VAL A 25 10.40 2.35 10.36
CA VAL A 25 10.78 0.95 10.15
C VAL A 25 12.07 0.88 9.34
N GLY A 26 13.08 0.24 9.91
CA GLY A 26 14.40 0.07 9.30
C GLY A 26 14.51 -1.17 8.41
N GLY A 27 15.67 -1.33 7.76
CA GLY A 27 15.97 -2.42 6.83
C GLY A 27 16.89 -1.96 5.70
N ARG A 28 17.08 -2.81 4.70
CA ARG A 28 17.85 -2.41 3.50
C ARG A 28 17.05 -1.37 2.73
N VAL A 29 17.60 -0.19 2.50
CA VAL A 29 16.90 0.88 1.79
C VAL A 29 17.03 0.67 0.27
N ARG A 30 15.90 0.55 -0.43
CA ARG A 30 15.87 0.50 -1.89
C ARG A 30 16.15 1.88 -2.48
N HIS A 31 17.08 1.97 -3.43
CA HIS A 31 17.45 3.26 -4.03
C HIS A 31 16.28 3.98 -4.72
N ARG A 32 15.47 3.24 -5.50
CA ARG A 32 14.38 3.80 -6.30
C ARG A 32 13.27 4.43 -5.46
N THR A 33 12.81 3.74 -4.42
CA THR A 33 11.68 4.18 -3.59
C THR A 33 12.11 4.81 -2.28
N ARG A 34 13.39 4.69 -1.91
CA ARG A 34 13.94 5.06 -0.58
C ARG A 34 13.14 4.45 0.57
N ALA A 35 12.68 3.22 0.35
CA ALA A 35 11.89 2.46 1.30
C ALA A 35 12.71 1.30 1.85
N ALA A 36 12.65 1.08 3.16
CA ALA A 36 13.31 -0.02 3.84
C ALA A 36 12.57 -1.34 3.56
N VAL A 37 13.34 -2.38 3.23
CA VAL A 37 12.83 -3.72 2.91
C VAL A 37 13.65 -4.83 3.60
N ASP A 38 13.26 -6.06 3.31
CA ASP A 38 13.83 -7.33 3.81
C ASP A 38 13.59 -7.57 5.32
N ALA A 39 14.42 -8.43 5.92
CA ALA A 39 14.15 -9.09 7.20
C ALA A 39 13.79 -8.14 8.34
N TRP A 40 14.49 -7.00 8.49
CA TRP A 40 14.19 -6.05 9.57
C TRP A 40 12.85 -5.35 9.37
N ALA A 41 12.51 -4.99 8.13
CA ALA A 41 11.22 -4.37 7.84
C ALA A 41 10.08 -5.38 8.07
N LEU A 42 10.26 -6.61 7.59
CA LEU A 42 9.28 -7.69 7.75
C LEU A 42 9.07 -8.06 9.22
N GLY A 43 10.15 -8.18 10.00
CA GLY A 43 10.08 -8.45 11.44
C GLY A 43 9.39 -7.33 12.20
N SER A 44 9.66 -6.07 11.85
CA SER A 44 8.99 -4.92 12.48
C SER A 44 7.48 -4.96 12.22
N TYR A 45 7.05 -5.21 10.97
CA TYR A 45 5.62 -5.27 10.63
C TYR A 45 4.88 -6.48 11.24
N ALA A 46 5.58 -7.52 11.69
CA ALA A 46 4.96 -8.63 12.41
C ALA A 46 4.50 -8.24 13.84
N GLU A 47 5.11 -7.21 14.43
CA GLU A 47 4.81 -6.72 15.79
C GLU A 47 3.86 -5.51 15.80
N ILE A 48 3.43 -5.07 14.61
CA ILE A 48 2.60 -3.87 14.46
C ILE A 48 1.13 -4.28 14.22
N ASN A 49 0.23 -3.60 14.93
CA ASN A 49 -1.20 -3.64 14.66
C ASN A 49 -1.68 -2.20 14.42
N ALA A 50 -1.84 -1.83 13.15
CA ALA A 50 -2.27 -0.50 12.73
C ALA A 50 -3.80 -0.44 12.56
N ASP A 51 -4.41 0.67 12.97
CA ASP A 51 -5.84 0.91 12.74
C ASP A 51 -6.17 1.06 11.24
N VAL A 52 -5.29 1.75 10.51
CA VAL A 52 -5.43 1.99 9.08
C VAL A 52 -4.07 2.03 8.41
N VAL A 53 -3.98 1.51 7.18
CA VAL A 53 -2.83 1.70 6.32
C VAL A 53 -3.20 2.35 5.00
N PHE A 54 -2.33 3.25 4.54
CA PHE A 54 -2.36 3.81 3.20
C PHE A 54 -1.24 3.17 2.38
N LEU A 55 -1.61 2.51 1.29
CA LEU A 55 -0.72 1.73 0.44
C LEU A 55 -0.82 2.20 -1.01
N ALA A 56 0.27 2.14 -1.75
CA ALA A 56 0.26 2.34 -3.21
C ALA A 56 0.48 1.01 -3.95
N THR A 57 0.17 0.98 -5.24
CA THR A 57 0.49 -0.15 -6.14
C THR A 57 1.09 0.33 -7.46
N ASN A 58 1.71 -0.56 -8.23
CA ASN A 58 2.11 -0.29 -9.61
C ASN A 58 1.08 -0.82 -10.62
N GLY A 59 0.30 -1.82 -10.23
CA GLY A 59 -0.77 -2.37 -11.03
C GLY A 59 -1.83 -3.01 -10.16
N PHE A 60 -3.08 -2.93 -10.60
CA PHE A 60 -4.18 -3.63 -9.96
C PHE A 60 -5.25 -4.04 -10.97
N CYS A 61 -5.76 -5.26 -10.81
CA CYS A 61 -6.95 -5.71 -11.52
C CYS A 61 -7.67 -6.81 -10.72
N PRO A 62 -8.96 -7.05 -10.99
CA PRO A 62 -9.73 -8.06 -10.25
C PRO A 62 -9.18 -9.49 -10.39
N GLU A 63 -8.50 -9.82 -11.48
CA GLU A 63 -8.01 -11.17 -11.79
C GLU A 63 -6.63 -11.46 -11.17
N ARG A 64 -5.77 -10.44 -11.04
CA ARG A 64 -4.37 -10.61 -10.62
C ARG A 64 -4.05 -9.92 -9.29
N GLY A 65 -5.01 -9.17 -8.76
CA GLY A 65 -4.86 -8.45 -7.51
C GLY A 65 -3.84 -7.32 -7.64
N LEU A 66 -3.06 -7.09 -6.58
CA LEU A 66 -2.13 -5.99 -6.47
C LEU A 66 -0.71 -6.43 -6.84
N THR A 67 -0.05 -5.69 -7.74
CA THR A 67 1.27 -6.07 -8.27
C THR A 67 2.30 -4.93 -8.23
N THR A 68 3.57 -5.30 -8.11
CA THR A 68 4.72 -4.40 -8.13
C THR A 68 5.93 -5.07 -8.84
N PRO A 69 6.90 -4.32 -9.41
CA PRO A 69 8.03 -4.92 -10.11
C PRO A 69 9.05 -5.66 -9.24
N ASP A 70 9.02 -5.49 -7.91
CA ASP A 70 10.11 -5.90 -7.02
C ASP A 70 9.62 -6.84 -5.89
N LEU A 71 10.31 -7.97 -5.73
CA LEU A 71 9.93 -9.00 -4.74
C LEU A 71 10.07 -8.54 -3.29
N ALA A 72 11.08 -7.72 -2.97
CA ALA A 72 11.29 -7.22 -1.62
C ALA A 72 10.22 -6.18 -1.27
N GLU A 73 9.86 -5.32 -2.22
CA GLU A 73 8.73 -4.40 -2.10
C GLU A 73 7.40 -5.17 -1.93
N ALA A 74 7.15 -6.19 -2.74
CA ALA A 74 5.97 -7.05 -2.60
C ALA A 74 5.90 -7.75 -1.23
N ALA A 75 7.03 -8.22 -0.70
CA ALA A 75 7.09 -8.85 0.61
C ALA A 75 6.71 -7.88 1.74
N VAL A 76 7.25 -6.65 1.73
CA VAL A 76 6.88 -5.63 2.72
C VAL A 76 5.42 -5.22 2.58
N LYS A 77 4.92 -5.00 1.37
CA LYS A 77 3.51 -4.65 1.16
C LYS A 77 2.56 -5.73 1.69
N ARG A 78 2.88 -7.02 1.52
CA ARG A 78 2.14 -8.13 2.16
C ARG A 78 2.12 -8.04 3.68
N ALA A 79 3.28 -7.79 4.29
CA ALA A 79 3.37 -7.65 5.74
C ALA A 79 2.56 -6.45 6.25
N VAL A 80 2.63 -5.33 5.51
CA VAL A 80 1.89 -4.10 5.79
C VAL A 80 0.38 -4.30 5.73
N ILE A 81 -0.14 -5.01 4.71
CA ILE A 81 -1.56 -5.37 4.61
C ILE A 81 -1.99 -6.19 5.82
N ARG A 82 -1.23 -7.22 6.18
CA ARG A 82 -1.52 -8.10 7.33
C ARG A 82 -1.47 -7.39 8.68
N ALA A 83 -0.66 -6.35 8.79
CA ALA A 83 -0.48 -5.57 10.02
C ALA A 83 -1.60 -4.54 10.25
N ALA A 84 -2.58 -4.42 9.35
CA ALA A 84 -3.60 -3.37 9.40
C ALA A 84 -5.01 -3.92 9.55
N ARG A 85 -5.85 -3.22 10.33
CA ARG A 85 -7.28 -3.50 10.46
C ARG A 85 -8.10 -2.97 9.28
N ARG A 86 -7.63 -1.88 8.66
CA ARG A 86 -8.23 -1.27 7.47
C ARG A 86 -7.16 -0.94 6.45
N VAL A 87 -7.37 -1.33 5.19
CA VAL A 87 -6.44 -1.14 4.07
C VAL A 87 -7.05 -0.15 3.07
N VAL A 88 -6.37 0.99 2.91
CA VAL A 88 -6.70 2.01 1.93
C VAL A 88 -5.65 2.00 0.82
N LEU A 89 -6.08 1.66 -0.40
CA LEU A 89 -5.24 1.68 -1.59
C LEU A 89 -5.36 3.05 -2.29
N LEU A 90 -4.22 3.65 -2.59
CA LEU A 90 -4.10 4.88 -3.37
C LEU A 90 -3.52 4.51 -4.75
N ALA A 91 -4.34 4.60 -5.80
CA ALA A 91 -3.91 4.27 -7.16
C ALA A 91 -4.69 5.06 -8.20
N ASP A 92 -3.99 5.78 -9.07
CA ASP A 92 -4.58 6.36 -10.28
C ASP A 92 -5.05 5.26 -11.25
N SER A 93 -6.00 5.62 -12.11
CA SER A 93 -6.63 4.73 -13.09
C SER A 93 -5.64 4.20 -14.12
N GLY A 94 -4.53 4.89 -14.35
CA GLY A 94 -3.44 4.43 -15.24
C GLY A 94 -2.80 3.12 -14.78
N LYS A 95 -3.00 2.73 -13.51
CA LYS A 95 -2.54 1.44 -12.96
C LYS A 95 -3.57 0.32 -13.08
N PHE A 96 -4.83 0.62 -13.45
CA PHE A 96 -5.85 -0.39 -13.62
C PHE A 96 -5.53 -1.28 -14.84
N GLY A 97 -5.67 -2.60 -14.66
CA GLY A 97 -5.32 -3.59 -15.70
C GLY A 97 -3.82 -3.79 -15.91
N GLN A 98 -2.95 -3.04 -15.22
CA GLN A 98 -1.51 -3.22 -15.30
C GLN A 98 -1.06 -4.40 -14.44
N GLU A 99 -0.14 -5.20 -14.97
CA GLU A 99 0.45 -6.33 -14.29
C GLU A 99 1.97 -6.17 -14.18
N HIS A 100 2.49 -6.43 -12.98
CA HIS A 100 3.92 -6.40 -12.71
C HIS A 100 4.41 -7.74 -12.16
N PHE A 101 5.73 -7.90 -12.14
CA PHE A 101 6.41 -9.15 -11.85
C PHE A 101 5.97 -9.84 -10.53
N ALA A 102 5.75 -9.08 -9.46
CA ALA A 102 5.47 -9.62 -8.14
C ALA A 102 4.07 -9.23 -7.64
N ARG A 103 3.23 -10.22 -7.35
CA ARG A 103 1.94 -10.05 -6.68
C ARG A 103 2.12 -9.96 -5.16
N PHE A 104 1.43 -9.01 -4.54
CA PHE A 104 1.52 -8.78 -3.09
C PHE A 104 0.17 -8.77 -2.36
N GLY A 105 -0.95 -8.91 -3.04
CA GLY A 105 -2.26 -8.98 -2.38
C GLY A 105 -3.37 -9.22 -3.38
N ASP A 106 -4.52 -9.55 -2.86
CA ASP A 106 -5.79 -9.54 -3.58
C ASP A 106 -6.42 -8.15 -3.53
N LEU A 107 -7.28 -7.86 -4.49
CA LEU A 107 -8.07 -6.63 -4.43
C LEU A 107 -9.04 -6.68 -3.24
N THR A 108 -9.51 -7.87 -2.88
CA THR A 108 -10.35 -8.10 -1.69
C THR A 108 -9.63 -7.90 -0.37
N ASP A 109 -8.29 -7.75 -0.36
CA ASP A 109 -7.54 -7.33 0.82
C ASP A 109 -7.64 -5.81 1.06
N VAL A 110 -8.29 -5.07 0.14
CA VAL A 110 -8.45 -3.62 0.18
C VAL A 110 -9.88 -3.28 0.56
N ASP A 111 -10.06 -2.54 1.66
CA ASP A 111 -11.37 -2.05 2.08
C ASP A 111 -11.81 -0.85 1.23
N LEU A 112 -10.87 0.05 0.90
CA LEU A 112 -11.13 1.27 0.15
C LEU A 112 -10.04 1.55 -0.89
N LEU A 113 -10.45 1.67 -2.15
CA LEU A 113 -9.65 2.22 -3.24
C LEU A 113 -9.99 3.70 -3.44
N ILE A 114 -8.98 4.57 -3.32
CA ILE A 114 -9.05 5.96 -3.75
C ILE A 114 -8.31 6.07 -5.08
N THR A 115 -9.02 6.52 -6.10
CA THR A 115 -8.52 6.66 -7.48
C THR A 115 -8.97 7.99 -8.06
N ASP A 116 -8.37 8.38 -9.18
CA ASP A 116 -8.77 9.57 -9.92
C ASP A 116 -10.03 9.31 -10.77
N THR A 117 -10.58 10.37 -11.36
CA THR A 117 -11.81 10.28 -12.17
C THR A 117 -11.64 9.56 -13.51
N GLY A 118 -10.42 9.12 -13.84
CA GLY A 118 -10.13 8.34 -15.04
C GLY A 118 -10.54 6.87 -14.97
N LEU A 119 -10.88 6.32 -13.80
CA LEU A 119 -11.39 4.95 -13.69
C LEU A 119 -12.86 4.91 -14.15
N SER A 120 -13.16 4.03 -15.11
CA SER A 120 -14.52 3.98 -15.67
C SER A 120 -15.56 3.59 -14.61
N PRO A 121 -16.81 4.06 -14.71
CA PRO A 121 -17.87 3.65 -13.79
C PRO A 121 -18.12 2.13 -13.79
N ASP A 122 -17.91 1.45 -14.93
CA ASP A 122 -18.05 -0.01 -15.03
C ASP A 122 -16.93 -0.74 -14.29
N ASP A 123 -15.69 -0.28 -14.44
CA ASP A 123 -14.54 -0.85 -13.71
C ASP A 123 -14.69 -0.63 -12.20
N ALA A 124 -15.11 0.58 -11.78
CA ALA A 124 -15.41 0.87 -10.38
C ALA A 124 -16.46 -0.09 -9.81
N ARG A 125 -17.59 -0.27 -10.51
CA ARG A 125 -18.65 -1.23 -10.10
C ARG A 125 -18.14 -2.67 -10.03
N SER A 126 -17.29 -3.08 -10.96
CA SER A 126 -16.67 -4.41 -10.95
C SER A 126 -15.82 -4.63 -9.69
N ILE A 127 -15.06 -3.62 -9.28
CA ILE A 127 -14.28 -3.65 -8.04
C ILE A 127 -15.20 -3.67 -6.81
N GLU A 128 -16.21 -2.79 -6.76
CA GLU A 128 -17.19 -2.71 -5.66
C GLU A 128 -17.95 -4.03 -5.46
N SER A 129 -18.30 -4.71 -6.55
CA SER A 129 -18.99 -6.01 -6.51
C SER A 129 -18.21 -7.12 -5.78
N ARG A 130 -16.91 -6.90 -5.54
CA ARG A 130 -16.00 -7.83 -4.86
C ARG A 130 -15.68 -7.41 -3.42
N GLY A 131 -16.31 -6.34 -2.93
CA GLY A 131 -16.22 -5.90 -1.53
C GLY A 131 -15.29 -4.73 -1.26
N THR A 132 -14.61 -4.19 -2.27
CA THR A 132 -13.74 -3.01 -2.13
C THR A 132 -14.51 -1.74 -2.45
N GLU A 133 -14.66 -0.83 -1.48
CA GLU A 133 -15.25 0.49 -1.71
C GLU A 133 -14.39 1.30 -2.69
N VAL A 134 -14.99 2.06 -3.62
CA VAL A 134 -14.26 2.88 -4.58
C VAL A 134 -14.66 4.35 -4.46
N VAL A 135 -13.68 5.21 -4.18
CA VAL A 135 -13.82 6.67 -4.23
C VAL A 135 -13.04 7.20 -5.42
N ARG A 136 -13.74 7.94 -6.30
CA ARG A 136 -13.16 8.64 -7.45
C ARG A 136 -13.09 10.14 -7.14
N ALA A 137 -11.89 10.71 -7.04
CA ALA A 137 -11.67 12.09 -6.60
C ALA A 137 -10.61 12.83 -7.42
#